data_AF-A0A7X6P690-F1
#
_entry.id   AF-A0A7X6P690-F1
#
_cell.length_a   1.000
_cell.length_b   1.000
_cell.length_c   1.000
_cell.angle_alpha   90.00
_cell.angle_beta   90.00
_cell.angle_gamma   90.00
#
_symmetry.space_group_name_H-M   'P 1'
#
loop_
_entity.id
_entity.type
_entity.pdbx_description
1 polymer ?
#
loop_
_entity_poly.entity_id
_entity_poly.type
_entity_poly.pdbx_seq_one_letter_code
_entity_poly.pdbx_strand_id
1 'polypeptide(L)'
;ELADRYASRILRLKDGKVVDDTRPFSAEEAGDEPVHRNLGRASMSFFTALSLSFNNLRTKFGRTLLTAFAGSIGIIGIALILSLSTGVNQYVEDVQRDTMSSYPITIEERTFDLSSMLEEGRRISQEDPDHEKDAVYSDSRMIERMATMTTGLTENNLTDFKAYLDNPASEIHTYIGDNGIHYAYSPQFDVFTHDPEGTLINTDGVRLAEEESETQRMFGGPPAGTPGAQGSTLFGELLPLPGGRGISPVITDNYQMITGEWPQNAGDVLLFLDENNEISTLALYETGLLPAEDYIELMDRLDAGEEVETPQVVLDYDDVLGKTLWLLPVAESYEEHDGVYTFVGEDEEKIEERLEEAIELTITGVVRPAEDAANALFGATIGYTYQLTEEVIERTDKSEVVRAQKADPDRNVLTGLRFAPANDAQKEEDARAYIETLNLSERAALTMFLQQDRDEEESEEETEDTGSALSVQPAEEAEIPQMPPGPMPSGEEALAQQLDVLTEDPAVLRRIYDDFITPGSYEDNLKTFGVISMDAPSAIRLYTDSFEAKDGVSSAIENYNRTAEEDDRIVYNDYVGLLMSSVTTIVNVITYVLIAFVAVSLVVSSIMIGIITYI
;
A
#
# COMPACT_ATOMS: atom_id res chain seq x y z
N GLU A 1 99.26 -8.06 57.85
CA GLU A 1 100.08 -8.37 56.66
C GLU A 1 99.43 -8.01 55.32
N LEU A 2 98.24 -8.50 54.96
CA LEU A 2 97.59 -8.11 53.68
C LEU A 2 97.05 -6.67 53.71
N ALA A 3 96.43 -6.27 54.83
CA ALA A 3 96.00 -4.88 55.03
C ALA A 3 97.19 -3.90 54.99
N ASP A 4 98.32 -4.26 55.60
CA ASP A 4 99.56 -3.46 55.58
C ASP A 4 100.16 -3.29 54.18
N ARG A 5 99.84 -4.19 53.24
CA ARG A 5 100.39 -4.17 51.87
C ARG A 5 99.52 -3.42 50.87
N TYR A 6 98.20 -3.38 51.07
CA TYR A 6 97.25 -2.89 50.06
C TYR A 6 96.32 -1.79 50.56
N ALA A 7 96.25 -1.52 51.87
CA ALA A 7 95.41 -0.47 52.41
C ALA A 7 96.21 0.82 52.63
N SER A 8 95.61 1.95 52.25
CA SER A 8 96.14 3.30 52.48
C SER A 8 95.86 3.84 53.89
N ARG A 9 95.01 3.15 54.67
CA ARG A 9 94.71 3.38 56.09
C ARG A 9 94.19 2.09 56.71
N ILE A 10 94.64 1.78 57.91
CA ILE A 10 94.29 0.55 58.61
C ILE A 10 93.68 0.94 59.95
N LEU A 11 92.41 0.59 60.11
CA LEU A 11 91.67 0.73 61.36
C LEU A 11 91.70 -0.61 62.09
N ARG A 12 92.22 -0.63 63.30
CA ARG A 12 92.16 -1.80 64.19
C ARG A 12 91.01 -1.59 65.17
N LEU A 13 90.07 -2.51 65.14
CA LEU A 13 88.88 -2.51 65.98
C LEU A 13 88.98 -3.66 66.98
N LYS A 14 88.61 -3.39 68.23
CA LYS A 14 88.41 -4.41 69.26
C LYS A 14 87.14 -4.07 70.04
N ASP A 15 86.24 -5.04 70.16
CA ASP A 15 84.97 -4.92 70.89
C ASP A 15 84.12 -3.71 70.44
N GLY A 16 84.07 -3.47 69.12
CA GLY A 16 83.32 -2.37 68.51
C GLY A 16 83.93 -0.98 68.71
N LYS A 17 85.12 -0.87 69.32
CA LYS A 17 85.85 0.38 69.48
C LYS A 17 87.11 0.39 68.63
N VAL A 18 87.42 1.53 68.02
CA VAL A 18 88.69 1.73 67.33
C VAL A 18 89.78 1.84 68.38
N VAL A 19 90.76 0.94 68.34
CA VAL A 19 91.88 0.89 69.28
C VAL A 19 93.18 1.41 68.66
N ASP A 20 93.29 1.40 67.34
CA ASP A 20 94.45 1.92 66.61
C ASP A 20 94.04 2.30 65.19
N ASP A 21 94.63 3.35 64.66
CA ASP A 21 94.38 3.90 63.32
C ASP A 21 95.70 4.39 62.75
N THR A 22 96.15 3.75 61.68
CA THR A 22 97.47 4.06 61.10
C THR A 22 97.52 5.41 60.39
N ARG A 23 96.37 6.06 60.16
CA ARG A 23 96.29 7.41 59.60
C ARG A 23 95.14 8.18 60.27
N PRO A 24 95.29 8.57 61.54
CA PRO A 24 94.27 9.30 62.27
C PRO A 24 94.01 10.64 61.57
N PHE A 25 92.74 10.97 61.37
CA PHE A 25 92.35 12.24 60.76
C PHE A 25 92.77 13.41 61.67
N SER A 26 93.54 14.36 61.15
CA SER A 26 93.91 15.60 61.86
C SER A 26 93.06 16.77 61.36
N ALA A 27 92.65 17.65 62.26
CA ALA A 27 91.80 18.80 61.92
C ALA A 27 92.48 19.83 60.99
N GLU A 28 93.81 19.76 60.82
CA GLU A 28 94.58 20.60 59.91
C GLU A 28 94.56 20.12 58.44
N GLU A 29 94.11 18.89 58.17
CA GLU A 29 93.88 18.35 56.81
C GLU A 29 92.43 18.57 56.32
N ALA A 30 91.61 19.29 57.09
CA ALA A 30 90.25 19.65 56.70
C ALA A 30 90.28 20.77 55.64
N GLY A 31 90.24 20.38 54.36
CA GLY A 31 89.75 21.28 53.31
C GLY A 31 88.32 21.77 53.63
N ASP A 32 87.93 22.87 52.96
CA ASP A 32 86.67 23.62 53.16
C ASP A 32 85.48 22.80 53.68
N GLU A 33 84.68 23.41 54.57
CA GLU A 33 83.46 22.83 55.14
C GLU A 33 82.66 22.04 54.09
N PRO A 34 82.18 20.83 54.41
CA PRO A 34 81.41 20.03 53.47
C PRO A 34 80.15 20.79 53.04
N VAL A 35 80.21 21.40 51.86
CA VAL A 35 79.06 22.06 51.24
C VAL A 35 78.06 20.97 50.89
N HIS A 36 76.89 20.99 51.52
CA HIS A 36 75.76 20.13 51.17
C HIS A 36 75.26 20.51 49.77
N ARG A 37 75.94 20.03 48.73
CA ARG A 37 75.41 20.03 47.37
C ARG A 37 74.40 18.89 47.34
N ASN A 38 73.13 19.22 47.13
CA ASN A 38 72.22 18.25 46.54
C ASN A 38 72.90 17.81 45.24
N LEU A 39 73.43 16.58 45.22
CA LEU A 39 73.66 15.87 43.96
C LEU A 39 72.27 15.84 43.35
N GLY A 40 71.96 16.82 42.48
CA GLY A 40 70.63 16.99 41.90
C GLY A 40 70.13 15.62 41.46
N ARG A 41 68.82 15.35 41.67
CA ARG A 41 68.17 14.07 41.34
C ARG A 41 68.88 13.45 40.15
N ALA A 42 69.45 12.25 40.30
CA ALA A 42 70.19 11.58 39.23
C ALA A 42 69.36 11.69 37.95
N SER A 43 69.66 12.68 37.12
CA SER A 43 68.77 13.09 36.05
C SER A 43 69.14 12.19 34.90
N MET A 44 68.67 10.95 34.96
CA MET A 44 68.60 10.16 33.75
C MET A 44 67.80 10.98 32.75
N SER A 45 68.39 11.20 31.58
CA SER A 45 67.65 11.80 30.47
C SER A 45 66.40 10.95 30.21
N PHE A 46 65.32 11.58 29.75
CA PHE A 46 64.09 10.86 29.38
C PHE A 46 64.38 9.66 28.47
N PHE A 47 65.30 9.83 27.51
CA PHE A 47 65.75 8.76 26.62
C PHE A 47 66.53 7.65 27.34
N THR A 48 67.36 7.98 28.34
CA THR A 48 68.05 6.98 29.17
C THR A 48 67.05 6.18 29.99
N ALA A 49 66.06 6.85 30.60
CA ALA A 49 64.99 6.18 31.35
C ALA A 49 64.13 5.29 30.43
N LEU A 50 63.81 5.75 29.22
CA LEU A 50 63.10 4.98 28.21
C LEU A 50 63.89 3.75 27.74
N SER A 51 65.18 3.90 27.47
CA SER A 51 66.08 2.81 27.06
C SER A 51 66.20 1.74 28.15
N LEU A 52 66.35 2.16 29.40
CA LEU A 52 66.39 1.24 30.55
C LEU A 52 65.03 0.56 30.79
N SER A 53 63.93 1.28 30.60
CA SER A 53 62.58 0.70 30.62
C SER A 53 62.44 -0.38 29.54
N PHE A 54 62.90 -0.12 28.32
CA PHE A 54 62.86 -1.10 27.23
C PHE A 54 63.70 -2.35 27.52
N ASN A 55 64.90 -2.18 28.09
CA ASN A 55 65.71 -3.31 28.56
C ASN A 55 65.03 -4.10 29.70
N ASN A 56 64.28 -3.43 30.58
CA ASN A 56 63.48 -4.07 31.63
C ASN A 56 62.29 -4.85 31.03
N LEU A 57 61.58 -4.27 30.06
CA LEU A 57 60.50 -4.93 29.33
C LEU A 57 61.00 -6.17 28.57
N ARG A 58 62.19 -6.08 27.95
CA ARG A 58 62.83 -7.18 27.22
C ARG A 58 63.28 -8.32 28.11
N THR A 59 63.81 -8.03 29.30
CA THR A 59 64.20 -9.08 30.26
C THR A 59 62.99 -9.81 30.85
N LYS A 60 61.82 -9.17 30.86
CA LYS A 60 60.52 -9.76 31.28
C LYS A 60 59.58 -9.99 30.10
N PHE A 61 60.12 -10.36 28.95
CA PHE A 61 59.39 -10.40 27.67
C PHE A 61 58.05 -11.14 27.74
N GLY A 62 58.00 -12.35 28.33
CA GLY A 62 56.76 -13.14 28.39
C GLY A 62 55.65 -12.46 29.20
N ARG A 63 55.98 -11.89 30.36
CA ARG A 63 55.00 -11.20 31.23
C ARG A 63 54.52 -9.90 30.60
N THR A 64 55.44 -9.15 30.00
CA THR A 64 55.13 -7.92 29.26
C THR A 64 54.20 -8.19 28.08
N LEU A 65 54.47 -9.24 27.31
CA LEU A 65 53.65 -9.62 26.16
C LEU A 65 52.24 -10.05 26.58
N LEU A 66 52.11 -10.88 27.63
CA LEU A 66 50.80 -11.28 28.16
C LEU A 66 49.99 -10.09 28.70
N THR A 67 50.65 -9.14 29.38
CA THR A 67 49.98 -7.92 29.88
C THR A 67 49.51 -7.03 28.73
N ALA A 68 50.37 -6.83 27.72
CA ALA A 68 50.04 -6.04 26.54
C ALA A 68 48.90 -6.68 25.73
N PHE A 69 48.93 -8.00 25.57
CA PHE A 69 47.89 -8.77 24.88
C PHE A 69 46.55 -8.73 25.64
N ALA A 70 46.58 -8.90 26.97
CA ALA A 70 45.39 -8.76 27.82
C ALA A 70 44.78 -7.35 27.69
N GLY A 71 45.62 -6.31 27.73
CA GLY A 71 45.18 -4.91 27.56
C GLY A 71 44.66 -4.61 26.16
N SER A 72 45.23 -5.19 25.10
CA SER A 72 44.80 -4.94 23.73
C SER A 72 43.43 -5.53 23.41
N ILE A 73 43.05 -6.67 24.00
CA ILE A 73 41.73 -7.28 23.81
C ILE A 73 40.62 -6.31 24.20
N GLY A 74 40.76 -5.61 25.32
CA GLY A 74 39.78 -4.64 25.79
C GLY A 74 39.64 -3.44 24.85
N ILE A 75 40.77 -2.88 24.42
CA ILE A 75 40.80 -1.70 23.53
C ILE A 75 40.23 -2.05 22.16
N ILE A 76 40.62 -3.20 21.59
CA ILE A 76 40.12 -3.68 20.30
C ILE A 76 38.63 -4.00 20.39
N GLY A 77 38.17 -4.63 21.49
CA GLY A 77 36.76 -4.94 21.70
C GLY A 77 35.87 -3.69 21.72
N ILE A 78 36.29 -2.65 22.45
CA ILE A 78 35.57 -1.36 22.46
C ILE A 78 35.56 -0.74 21.07
N ALA A 79 36.71 -0.70 20.38
CA ALA A 79 36.80 -0.11 19.05
C ALA A 79 35.92 -0.84 18.03
N LEU A 80 35.89 -2.18 18.05
CA LEU A 80 35.11 -3.00 17.14
C LEU A 80 33.61 -2.82 17.35
N ILE A 81 33.16 -2.75 18.62
CA ILE A 81 31.75 -2.45 18.90
C ILE A 81 31.39 -1.04 18.46
N LEU A 82 32.23 -0.05 18.75
CA LEU A 82 31.94 1.32 18.37
C LEU A 82 31.82 1.44 16.84
N SER A 83 32.73 0.80 16.09
CA SER A 83 32.68 0.79 14.63
C SER A 83 31.46 0.05 14.10
N LEU A 84 31.12 -1.10 14.68
CA LEU A 84 29.98 -1.90 14.25
C LEU A 84 28.65 -1.19 14.60
N SER A 85 28.53 -0.66 15.80
CA SER A 85 27.35 0.10 16.24
C SER A 85 27.15 1.35 15.40
N THR A 86 28.22 2.10 15.10
CA THR A 86 28.12 3.29 14.23
C THR A 86 27.75 2.90 12.81
N GLY A 87 28.37 1.86 12.25
CA GLY A 87 28.05 1.38 10.90
C GLY A 87 26.63 0.83 10.76
N VAL A 88 26.17 0.07 11.75
CA VAL A 88 24.80 -0.44 11.79
C VAL A 88 23.79 0.70 11.99
N ASN A 89 24.07 1.68 12.84
CA ASN A 89 23.19 2.84 12.99
C ASN A 89 23.08 3.64 11.69
N GLN A 90 24.20 3.85 10.99
CA GLN A 90 24.19 4.55 9.71
C GLN A 90 23.43 3.76 8.64
N TYR A 91 23.66 2.44 8.56
CA TYR A 91 22.87 1.57 7.69
C TYR A 91 21.37 1.63 8.02
N VAL A 92 21.01 1.62 9.32
CA VAL A 92 19.62 1.77 9.75
C VAL A 92 19.08 3.11 9.28
N GLU A 93 19.76 4.23 9.55
CA GLU A 93 19.38 5.59 9.12
C GLU A 93 19.15 5.69 7.61
N ASP A 94 20.06 5.15 6.81
CA ASP A 94 19.95 5.14 5.35
C ASP A 94 18.72 4.32 4.92
N VAL A 95 18.54 3.12 5.49
CA VAL A 95 17.34 2.31 5.23
C VAL A 95 16.06 3.03 5.70
N GLN A 96 16.07 3.76 6.82
CA GLN A 96 14.89 4.52 7.26
C GLN A 96 14.57 5.60 6.23
N ARG A 97 15.57 6.37 5.79
CA ARG A 97 15.38 7.44 4.80
C ARG A 97 14.79 6.89 3.51
N ASP A 98 15.39 5.84 2.96
CA ASP A 98 14.98 5.25 1.68
C ASP A 98 13.60 4.56 1.78
N THR A 99 13.28 3.99 2.94
CA THR A 99 11.97 3.34 3.16
C THR A 99 10.88 4.38 3.37
N MET A 100 11.13 5.45 4.13
CA MET A 100 10.08 6.42 4.47
C MET A 100 9.72 7.37 3.33
N SER A 101 10.65 7.61 2.39
CA SER A 101 10.32 8.28 1.13
C SER A 101 9.38 7.46 0.26
N SER A 102 9.49 6.13 0.30
CA SER A 102 8.80 5.22 -0.62
C SER A 102 7.53 4.61 -0.03
N TYR A 103 7.37 4.62 1.29
CA TYR A 103 6.24 4.00 2.00
C TYR A 103 5.57 4.98 2.98
N PRO A 104 4.63 5.81 2.50
CA PRO A 104 3.82 6.67 3.37
C PRO A 104 2.89 5.86 4.27
N ILE A 105 2.32 6.52 5.28
CA ILE A 105 1.10 6.02 5.92
C ILE A 105 -0.04 6.32 4.94
N THR A 106 -0.67 5.26 4.43
CA THR A 106 -1.83 5.38 3.53
C THR A 106 -3.11 5.15 4.32
N ILE A 107 -4.03 6.11 4.21
CA ILE A 107 -5.38 6.04 4.76
C ILE A 107 -6.32 6.06 3.57
N GLU A 108 -7.01 4.95 3.34
CA GLU A 108 -7.95 4.79 2.22
C GLU A 108 -9.37 5.11 2.68
N GLU A 109 -10.22 5.59 1.78
CA GLU A 109 -11.65 5.81 2.06
C GLU A 109 -12.32 4.51 2.53
N ARG A 110 -11.91 3.37 1.99
CA ARG A 110 -12.38 2.04 2.40
C ARG A 110 -11.19 1.16 2.72
N THR A 111 -11.14 0.62 3.93
CA THR A 111 -10.04 -0.26 4.33
C THR A 111 -10.53 -1.41 5.21
N PHE A 112 -9.80 -2.52 5.18
CA PHE A 112 -10.06 -3.63 6.11
C PHE A 112 -9.39 -3.35 7.46
N ASP A 113 -10.15 -3.41 8.54
CA ASP A 113 -9.57 -3.35 9.88
C ASP A 113 -8.96 -4.72 10.24
N LEU A 114 -7.69 -4.89 9.88
CA LEU A 114 -6.96 -6.12 10.16
C LEU A 114 -6.78 -6.38 11.66
N SER A 115 -6.77 -5.33 12.49
CA SER A 115 -6.63 -5.46 13.94
C SER A 115 -7.86 -6.13 14.54
N SER A 116 -9.04 -5.62 14.19
CA SER A 116 -10.32 -6.19 14.57
C SER A 116 -10.49 -7.61 14.02
N MET A 117 -10.11 -7.84 12.76
CA MET A 117 -10.15 -9.19 12.17
C MET A 117 -9.21 -10.19 12.87
N LEU A 118 -8.02 -9.77 13.31
CA LEU A 118 -7.08 -10.63 14.00
C LEU A 118 -7.55 -10.96 15.43
N GLU A 119 -8.15 -9.99 16.12
CA GLU A 119 -8.77 -10.19 17.44
C GLU A 119 -9.93 -11.19 17.35
N GLU A 120 -10.82 -10.98 16.38
CA GLU A 120 -11.98 -11.84 16.14
C GLU A 120 -11.54 -13.24 15.65
N GLY A 121 -10.54 -13.31 14.78
CA GLY A 121 -9.94 -14.57 14.33
C GLY A 121 -9.30 -15.36 15.48
N ARG A 122 -8.68 -14.69 16.46
CA ARG A 122 -8.18 -15.33 17.68
C ARG A 122 -9.30 -15.84 18.56
N ARG A 123 -10.41 -15.10 18.69
CA ARG A 123 -11.61 -15.53 19.42
C ARG A 123 -12.18 -16.82 18.83
N ILE A 124 -12.42 -16.82 17.51
CA ILE A 124 -12.94 -17.97 16.75
C ILE A 124 -12.00 -19.19 16.82
N SER A 125 -10.68 -18.98 16.90
CA SER A 125 -9.70 -20.07 16.96
C SER A 125 -9.36 -20.58 18.36
N GLN A 126 -9.64 -19.85 19.43
CA GLN A 126 -9.31 -20.25 20.80
C GLN A 126 -10.46 -20.89 21.59
N GLU A 127 -11.71 -20.75 21.15
CA GLU A 127 -12.86 -21.40 21.79
C GLU A 127 -12.94 -22.87 21.37
N ASP A 128 -12.63 -23.77 22.31
CA ASP A 128 -12.92 -25.21 22.17
C ASP A 128 -14.45 -25.40 22.11
N PRO A 129 -14.97 -26.32 21.27
CA PRO A 129 -16.41 -26.54 21.15
C PRO A 129 -17.04 -26.95 22.49
N ASP A 130 -18.01 -26.17 22.96
CA ASP A 130 -18.78 -26.41 24.19
C ASP A 130 -19.94 -27.40 23.96
N HIS A 131 -19.63 -28.56 23.39
CA HIS A 131 -20.61 -29.62 23.18
C HIS A 131 -20.01 -31.01 23.37
N GLU A 132 -20.85 -31.97 23.73
CA GLU A 132 -20.45 -33.38 23.84
C GLU A 132 -20.24 -34.02 22.45
N LYS A 133 -19.74 -35.26 22.40
CA LYS A 133 -19.49 -36.01 21.14
C LYS A 133 -20.57 -37.06 20.86
N ASP A 134 -21.82 -36.71 21.12
CA ASP A 134 -22.99 -37.60 21.11
C ASP A 134 -23.94 -37.36 19.93
N ALA A 135 -23.79 -36.24 19.22
CA ALA A 135 -24.60 -35.87 18.06
C ALA A 135 -23.74 -35.27 16.93
N VAL A 136 -24.38 -35.02 15.78
CA VAL A 136 -23.80 -34.23 14.70
C VAL A 136 -24.09 -32.76 15.00
N TYR A 137 -23.04 -31.95 15.10
CA TYR A 137 -23.11 -30.52 15.38
C TYR A 137 -22.67 -29.73 14.14
N SER A 138 -23.34 -28.62 13.86
CA SER A 138 -22.96 -27.69 12.81
C SER A 138 -21.71 -26.91 13.20
N ASP A 139 -20.76 -26.79 12.27
CA ASP A 139 -19.56 -25.96 12.43
C ASP A 139 -19.76 -24.62 11.71
N SER A 140 -20.18 -23.61 12.46
CA SER A 140 -20.44 -22.27 11.92
C SER A 140 -19.17 -21.42 11.76
N ARG A 141 -17.99 -21.90 12.18
CA ARG A 141 -16.75 -21.09 12.19
C ARG A 141 -16.36 -20.58 10.81
N MET A 142 -16.68 -21.32 9.76
CA MET A 142 -16.48 -20.86 8.38
C MET A 142 -17.41 -19.70 8.03
N ILE A 143 -18.68 -19.76 8.43
CA ILE A 143 -19.66 -18.69 8.23
C ILE A 143 -19.29 -17.46 9.07
N GLU A 144 -18.87 -17.65 10.31
CA GLU A 144 -18.41 -16.56 11.19
C GLU A 144 -17.17 -15.86 10.62
N ARG A 145 -16.22 -16.61 10.04
CA ARG A 145 -15.08 -16.01 9.33
C ARG A 145 -15.49 -15.24 8.09
N MET A 146 -16.41 -15.78 7.28
CA MET A 146 -16.95 -15.06 6.12
C MET A 146 -17.67 -13.78 6.54
N ALA A 147 -18.53 -13.86 7.56
CA ALA A 147 -19.23 -12.70 8.11
C ALA A 147 -18.25 -11.62 8.59
N THR A 148 -17.18 -12.02 9.32
CA THR A 148 -16.12 -11.11 9.78
C THR A 148 -15.37 -10.46 8.61
N MET A 149 -15.13 -11.20 7.52
CA MET A 149 -14.54 -10.62 6.30
C MET A 149 -15.48 -9.61 5.64
N THR A 150 -16.78 -9.88 5.59
CA THR A 150 -17.77 -8.97 5.02
C THR A 150 -17.96 -7.71 5.86
N THR A 151 -18.00 -7.83 7.20
CA THR A 151 -18.17 -6.68 8.11
C THR A 151 -16.85 -5.99 8.47
N GLY A 152 -15.71 -6.56 8.07
CA GLY A 152 -14.38 -6.02 8.38
C GLY A 152 -14.01 -4.80 7.52
N LEU A 153 -14.83 -4.47 6.52
CA LEU A 153 -14.69 -3.26 5.72
C LEU A 153 -15.15 -2.06 6.54
N THR A 154 -14.25 -1.09 6.72
CA THR A 154 -14.54 0.19 7.38
C THR A 154 -14.46 1.31 6.34
N GLU A 155 -15.40 2.25 6.41
CA GLU A 155 -15.37 3.49 5.62
C GLU A 155 -14.81 4.63 6.49
N ASN A 156 -13.79 5.32 6.00
CA ASN A 156 -13.17 6.46 6.66
C ASN A 156 -13.77 7.76 6.14
N ASN A 157 -14.19 8.65 7.05
CA ASN A 157 -14.54 10.03 6.67
C ASN A 157 -13.28 10.86 6.38
N LEU A 158 -12.79 10.76 5.14
CA LEU A 158 -11.59 11.48 4.71
C LEU A 158 -11.81 12.98 4.52
N THR A 159 -13.07 13.44 4.42
CA THR A 159 -13.39 14.87 4.27
C THR A 159 -13.05 15.64 5.55
N ASP A 160 -13.54 15.18 6.69
CA ASP A 160 -13.27 15.83 7.98
C ASP A 160 -11.82 15.63 8.42
N PHE A 161 -11.24 14.46 8.13
CA PHE A 161 -9.83 14.24 8.43
C PHE A 161 -8.92 15.11 7.56
N LYS A 162 -9.24 15.31 6.27
CA LYS A 162 -8.55 16.31 5.43
C LYS A 162 -8.66 17.70 6.03
N ALA A 163 -9.81 18.12 6.55
CA ALA A 163 -9.94 19.42 7.22
C ALA A 163 -9.04 19.54 8.47
N TYR A 164 -8.87 18.46 9.23
CA TYR A 164 -7.90 18.38 10.33
C TYR A 164 -6.45 18.49 9.84
N LEU A 165 -6.11 17.83 8.72
CA LEU A 165 -4.78 17.88 8.11
C LEU A 165 -4.48 19.25 7.49
N ASP A 166 -5.44 19.90 6.86
CA ASP A 166 -5.25 21.21 6.24
C ASP A 166 -5.08 22.34 7.26
N ASN A 167 -5.42 22.09 8.53
CA ASN A 167 -5.16 23.02 9.62
C ASN A 167 -3.65 23.00 10.02
N PRO A 168 -2.88 24.06 9.76
CA PRO A 168 -1.44 24.08 10.05
C PRO A 168 -1.11 24.05 11.55
N ALA A 169 -2.10 24.25 12.43
CA ALA A 169 -1.93 24.17 13.87
C ALA A 169 -2.09 22.75 14.43
N SER A 170 -2.51 21.78 13.62
CA SER A 170 -2.65 20.39 14.03
C SER A 170 -1.29 19.78 14.38
N GLU A 171 -1.23 19.00 15.46
CA GLU A 171 0.03 18.46 15.99
C GLU A 171 0.76 17.55 14.98
N ILE A 172 0.00 16.92 14.09
CA ILE A 172 0.49 16.00 13.06
C ILE A 172 1.55 16.63 12.14
N HIS A 173 1.46 17.93 11.87
CA HIS A 173 2.42 18.67 11.04
C HIS A 173 3.84 18.69 11.61
N THR A 174 4.01 18.43 12.91
CA THR A 174 5.34 18.30 13.53
C THR A 174 6.09 17.07 13.02
N TYR A 175 5.36 16.08 12.50
CA TYR A 175 5.87 14.77 12.13
C TYR A 175 5.83 14.51 10.62
N ILE A 176 5.19 15.38 9.84
CA ILE A 176 5.18 15.28 8.39
C ILE A 176 6.56 15.64 7.84
N GLY A 177 7.08 14.81 6.94
CA GLY A 177 8.38 14.98 6.31
C GLY A 177 8.36 15.91 5.10
N ASP A 178 9.50 15.99 4.41
CA ASP A 178 9.69 16.92 3.26
C ASP A 178 8.72 16.64 2.09
N ASN A 179 8.30 15.39 1.90
CA ASN A 179 7.34 14.98 0.88
C ASN A 179 5.87 15.34 1.22
N GLY A 180 5.61 15.75 2.45
CA GLY A 180 4.33 16.34 2.83
C GLY A 180 3.16 15.36 2.96
N ILE A 181 1.96 15.93 2.85
CA ILE A 181 0.68 15.24 2.81
C ILE A 181 0.22 15.22 1.35
N HIS A 182 -0.16 14.04 0.86
CA HIS A 182 -0.68 13.88 -0.50
C HIS A 182 -2.12 13.38 -0.46
N TYR A 183 -2.99 14.10 -1.16
CA TYR A 183 -4.39 13.74 -1.36
C TYR A 183 -4.52 13.08 -2.72
N ALA A 184 -4.81 11.78 -2.73
CA ALA A 184 -5.07 11.03 -3.94
C ALA A 184 -6.57 11.03 -4.23
N TYR A 185 -6.90 11.17 -5.51
CA TYR A 185 -8.26 11.07 -6.02
C TYR A 185 -8.31 9.92 -7.03
N SER A 186 -9.50 9.36 -7.24
CA SER A 186 -9.72 8.23 -8.16
C SER A 186 -10.61 8.67 -9.33
N PRO A 187 -10.12 9.54 -10.23
CA PRO A 187 -10.88 9.98 -11.40
C PRO A 187 -11.29 8.80 -12.27
N GLN A 188 -12.54 8.80 -12.71
CA GLN A 188 -13.07 7.76 -13.60
C GLN A 188 -12.94 8.19 -15.05
N PHE A 189 -12.16 7.41 -15.80
CA PHE A 189 -11.93 7.62 -17.22
C PHE A 189 -11.66 6.28 -17.89
N ASP A 190 -11.87 6.26 -19.20
CA ASP A 190 -11.46 5.20 -20.12
C ASP A 190 -10.31 5.72 -20.98
N VAL A 191 -9.37 4.86 -21.37
CA VAL A 191 -8.31 5.22 -22.31
C VAL A 191 -8.38 4.31 -23.53
N PHE A 192 -8.27 4.96 -24.70
CA PHE A 192 -8.34 4.31 -25.99
C PHE A 192 -7.06 4.57 -26.79
N THR A 193 -6.75 3.68 -27.72
CA THR A 193 -5.67 3.86 -28.69
C THR A 193 -5.95 3.03 -29.93
N HIS A 194 -5.24 3.30 -31.02
CA HIS A 194 -5.17 2.40 -32.16
C HIS A 194 -3.92 1.51 -32.05
N ASP A 195 -4.05 0.25 -32.40
CA ASP A 195 -2.93 -0.67 -32.54
C ASP A 195 -2.12 -0.41 -33.84
N PRO A 196 -1.05 -1.16 -34.14
CA PRO A 196 -0.27 -0.97 -35.38
C PRO A 196 -1.04 -1.26 -36.67
N GLU A 197 -2.19 -1.94 -36.59
CA GLU A 197 -3.05 -2.29 -37.72
C GLU A 197 -4.19 -1.28 -37.91
N GLY A 198 -4.35 -0.35 -36.96
CA GLY A 198 -5.37 0.70 -36.98
C GLY A 198 -6.68 0.29 -36.30
N THR A 199 -6.69 -0.81 -35.55
CA THR A 199 -7.85 -1.27 -34.78
C THR A 199 -7.98 -0.43 -33.53
N LEU A 200 -9.18 0.10 -33.27
CA LEU A 200 -9.46 0.82 -32.02
C LEU A 200 -9.52 -0.17 -30.86
N ILE A 201 -8.80 0.12 -29.78
CA ILE A 201 -8.78 -0.69 -28.57
C ILE A 201 -9.02 0.15 -27.33
N ASN A 202 -9.60 -0.49 -26.30
CA ASN A 202 -9.66 0.04 -24.94
C ASN A 202 -8.53 -0.59 -24.10
N THR A 203 -7.83 0.23 -23.33
CA THR A 203 -6.69 -0.20 -22.51
C THR A 203 -7.05 -1.11 -21.33
N ASP A 204 -8.34 -1.23 -20.97
CA ASP A 204 -8.81 -2.05 -19.84
C ASP A 204 -9.18 -3.49 -20.24
N GLY A 205 -9.10 -3.83 -21.53
CA GLY A 205 -9.47 -5.19 -21.99
C GLY A 205 -9.15 -5.52 -23.44
N VAL A 206 -8.40 -4.67 -24.16
CA VAL A 206 -8.03 -4.81 -25.59
C VAL A 206 -9.23 -4.82 -26.56
N ARG A 207 -10.47 -5.04 -26.09
CA ARG A 207 -11.72 -5.06 -26.87
C ARG A 207 -12.77 -4.11 -26.29
N LEU A 208 -13.65 -3.59 -27.15
CA LEU A 208 -14.71 -2.64 -26.80
C LEU A 208 -16.10 -3.28 -26.58
N ALA A 209 -16.39 -4.45 -27.17
CA ALA A 209 -17.77 -4.89 -27.35
C ALA A 209 -18.02 -6.41 -27.45
N GLU A 210 -17.10 -7.27 -27.01
CA GLU A 210 -17.30 -8.73 -27.12
C GLU A 210 -17.57 -9.43 -25.79
N GLU A 211 -18.37 -10.52 -25.85
CA GLU A 211 -18.65 -11.41 -24.73
C GLU A 211 -17.34 -11.82 -24.05
N GLU A 212 -17.23 -11.52 -22.75
CA GLU A 212 -16.09 -11.94 -21.94
C GLU A 212 -15.83 -13.43 -22.14
N SER A 213 -14.58 -13.80 -22.41
CA SER A 213 -14.19 -15.20 -22.43
C SER A 213 -14.45 -15.85 -21.06
N GLU A 214 -14.75 -17.16 -21.06
CA GLU A 214 -14.87 -17.92 -19.81
C GLU A 214 -13.58 -17.82 -18.97
N THR A 215 -12.41 -17.74 -19.64
CA THR A 215 -11.12 -17.53 -18.98
C THR A 215 -11.04 -16.15 -18.31
N GLN A 216 -11.50 -15.07 -18.95
CA GLN A 216 -11.49 -13.72 -18.35
C GLN A 216 -12.38 -13.62 -17.11
N ARG A 217 -13.56 -14.27 -17.13
CA ARG A 217 -14.43 -14.39 -15.95
C ARG A 217 -13.79 -15.21 -14.82
N MET A 218 -12.98 -16.22 -15.17
CA MET A 218 -12.35 -17.12 -14.19
C MET A 218 -11.13 -16.49 -13.49
N PHE A 219 -10.45 -15.54 -14.13
CA PHE A 219 -9.30 -14.81 -13.55
C PHE A 219 -9.69 -13.54 -12.78
N GLY A 220 -10.99 -13.24 -12.64
CA GLY A 220 -11.49 -12.29 -11.64
C GLY A 220 -11.45 -10.81 -12.03
N GLY A 221 -11.49 -10.50 -13.33
CA GLY A 221 -11.77 -9.14 -13.78
C GLY A 221 -13.21 -8.74 -13.42
N PRO A 222 -13.47 -7.44 -13.14
CA PRO A 222 -14.85 -6.95 -13.07
C PRO A 222 -15.58 -7.21 -14.40
N PRO A 223 -16.91 -7.43 -14.38
CA PRO A 223 -17.67 -7.67 -15.61
C PRO A 223 -17.53 -6.51 -16.60
N ALA A 224 -17.27 -6.84 -17.86
CA ALA A 224 -17.32 -5.91 -18.99
C ALA A 224 -18.62 -5.07 -18.95
N GLY A 225 -18.50 -3.75 -19.16
CA GLY A 225 -19.63 -2.82 -19.15
C GLY A 225 -20.02 -2.24 -17.78
N THR A 226 -19.27 -2.53 -16.70
CA THR A 226 -19.49 -1.88 -15.40
C THR A 226 -18.86 -0.48 -15.40
N PRO A 227 -19.65 0.63 -15.34
CA PRO A 227 -19.09 1.98 -15.37
C PRO A 227 -18.19 2.22 -14.15
N GLY A 228 -16.93 2.61 -14.39
CA GLY A 228 -15.99 2.93 -13.33
C GLY A 228 -15.44 1.72 -12.56
N ALA A 229 -15.60 0.49 -13.07
CA ALA A 229 -14.91 -0.68 -12.54
C ALA A 229 -13.43 -0.68 -12.95
N GLN A 230 -12.66 0.29 -12.45
CA GLN A 230 -11.21 0.32 -12.67
C GLN A 230 -10.54 -0.84 -11.94
N GLY A 231 -10.23 -1.87 -12.72
CA GLY A 231 -9.30 -2.94 -12.38
C GLY A 231 -7.98 -2.86 -13.14
N SER A 232 -7.79 -1.91 -14.06
CA SER A 232 -6.52 -1.84 -14.80
C SER A 232 -5.43 -1.21 -13.94
N THR A 233 -4.44 -2.03 -13.59
CA THR A 233 -3.16 -1.58 -13.01
C THR A 233 -2.30 -0.83 -14.03
N LEU A 234 -2.86 -0.45 -15.19
CA LEU A 234 -2.07 0.10 -16.28
C LEU A 234 -1.70 1.56 -16.00
N PHE A 235 -2.61 2.38 -15.48
CA PHE A 235 -2.38 3.79 -15.22
C PHE A 235 -2.22 4.09 -13.73
N GLY A 236 -1.27 4.96 -13.39
CA GLY A 236 -1.06 5.43 -12.03
C GLY A 236 -0.65 6.90 -11.97
N GLU A 237 -1.10 7.59 -10.94
CA GLU A 237 -0.68 8.98 -10.71
C GLU A 237 0.75 9.01 -10.13
N LEU A 238 1.62 9.77 -10.80
CA LEU A 238 2.94 10.11 -10.30
C LEU A 238 2.82 11.02 -9.10
N LEU A 239 3.55 10.72 -8.03
CA LEU A 239 3.55 11.54 -6.82
C LEU A 239 3.98 12.99 -7.18
N PRO A 240 3.11 13.99 -6.97
CA PRO A 240 3.44 15.37 -7.25
C PRO A 240 4.24 16.01 -6.11
N LEU A 241 4.85 17.17 -6.39
CA LEU A 241 5.37 18.04 -5.33
C LEU A 241 4.23 18.58 -4.45
N PRO A 242 4.53 19.00 -3.20
CA PRO A 242 3.57 19.70 -2.36
C PRO A 242 2.91 20.87 -3.11
N GLY A 243 1.58 20.87 -3.20
CA GLY A 243 0.80 21.83 -3.99
C GLY A 243 0.47 21.40 -5.42
N GLY A 244 0.72 20.15 -5.79
CA GLY A 244 0.17 19.50 -7.00
C GLY A 244 0.89 19.80 -8.32
N ARG A 245 2.02 20.51 -8.30
CA ARG A 245 2.73 20.95 -9.52
C ARG A 245 4.13 20.37 -9.61
N GLY A 246 4.38 19.57 -10.65
CA GLY A 246 5.66 18.90 -10.89
C GLY A 246 5.73 17.54 -10.18
N ILE A 247 6.80 16.80 -10.45
CA ILE A 247 6.98 15.41 -9.99
C ILE A 247 7.87 15.41 -8.74
N SER A 248 7.48 14.62 -7.74
CA SER A 248 8.21 14.49 -6.49
C SER A 248 9.59 13.82 -6.69
N PRO A 249 10.63 14.23 -5.92
CA PRO A 249 11.91 13.53 -5.85
C PRO A 249 11.79 12.04 -5.52
N VAL A 250 10.73 11.63 -4.81
CA VAL A 250 10.43 10.21 -4.56
C VAL A 250 10.35 9.41 -5.86
N ILE A 251 9.87 10.00 -6.96
CA ILE A 251 9.87 9.34 -8.27
C ILE A 251 11.19 9.63 -8.99
N THR A 252 11.61 10.89 -9.12
CA THR A 252 12.75 11.23 -9.99
C THR A 252 14.10 10.73 -9.48
N ASP A 253 14.25 10.48 -8.18
CA ASP A 253 15.49 9.98 -7.59
C ASP A 253 15.52 8.44 -7.59
N ASN A 254 14.35 7.79 -7.57
CA ASN A 254 14.23 6.33 -7.57
C ASN A 254 14.13 5.73 -8.98
N TYR A 255 13.84 6.55 -10.00
CA TYR A 255 13.72 6.12 -11.39
C TYR A 255 14.71 6.86 -12.28
N GLN A 256 15.41 6.11 -13.12
CA GLN A 256 16.27 6.66 -14.17
C GLN A 256 15.50 6.78 -15.49
N MET A 257 15.70 7.91 -16.17
CA MET A 257 15.22 8.11 -17.54
C MET A 257 16.08 7.31 -18.52
N ILE A 258 15.46 6.37 -19.24
CA ILE A 258 16.11 5.60 -20.30
C ILE A 258 16.15 6.40 -21.60
N THR A 259 15.01 6.98 -21.97
CA THR A 259 14.86 7.83 -23.15
C THR A 259 13.67 8.78 -23.00
N GLY A 260 13.66 9.87 -23.75
CA GLY A 260 12.62 10.90 -23.69
C GLY A 260 12.81 11.92 -22.57
N GLU A 261 11.71 12.49 -22.11
CA GLU A 261 11.69 13.60 -21.14
C GLU A 261 10.67 13.34 -20.00
N TRP A 262 10.86 14.04 -18.87
CA TRP A 262 9.89 14.01 -17.78
C TRP A 262 8.65 14.85 -18.15
N PRO A 263 7.43 14.41 -17.80
CA PRO A 263 6.19 15.12 -18.07
C PRO A 263 6.21 16.60 -17.69
N GLN A 264 5.74 17.46 -18.59
CA GLN A 264 5.60 18.90 -18.34
C GLN A 264 4.13 19.35 -18.36
N ASN A 265 3.25 18.59 -19.02
CA ASN A 265 1.84 18.87 -19.22
C ASN A 265 0.96 17.70 -18.74
N ALA A 266 -0.36 17.95 -18.64
CA ALA A 266 -1.34 16.92 -18.24
C ALA A 266 -1.35 15.70 -19.17
N GLY A 267 -1.20 15.90 -20.48
CA GLY A 267 -1.16 14.82 -21.47
C GLY A 267 0.18 14.08 -21.59
N ASP A 268 1.23 14.53 -20.89
CA ASP A 268 2.53 13.86 -20.95
C ASP A 268 2.53 12.67 -19.97
N VAL A 269 2.73 11.46 -20.48
CA VAL A 269 2.80 10.24 -19.66
C VAL A 269 4.14 9.53 -19.79
N LEU A 270 4.48 8.71 -18.80
CA LEU A 270 5.71 7.92 -18.74
C LEU A 270 5.41 6.43 -18.79
N LEU A 271 6.20 5.68 -19.54
CA LEU A 271 6.19 4.22 -19.51
C LEU A 271 7.23 3.70 -18.51
N PHE A 272 6.79 2.88 -17.56
CA PHE A 272 7.63 2.26 -16.54
C PHE A 272 8.01 0.84 -16.94
N LEU A 273 9.30 0.57 -16.94
CA LEU A 273 9.87 -0.77 -17.10
C LEU A 273 10.27 -1.34 -15.75
N ASP A 274 10.36 -2.67 -15.67
CA ASP A 274 10.97 -3.36 -14.54
C ASP A 274 12.51 -3.22 -14.54
N GLU A 275 13.16 -3.73 -13.49
CA GLU A 275 14.63 -3.71 -13.35
C GLU A 275 15.39 -4.36 -14.53
N ASN A 276 14.73 -5.24 -15.28
CA ASN A 276 15.27 -6.00 -16.41
C ASN A 276 15.02 -5.32 -17.77
N ASN A 277 14.42 -4.12 -17.82
CA ASN A 277 13.88 -3.48 -19.03
C ASN A 277 12.69 -4.24 -19.65
N GLU A 278 11.91 -4.94 -18.84
CA GLU A 278 10.74 -5.70 -19.26
C GLU A 278 9.45 -4.96 -18.89
N ILE A 279 8.40 -5.28 -19.64
CA ILE A 279 7.03 -4.80 -19.46
C ILE A 279 6.12 -6.00 -19.70
N SER A 280 4.98 -6.07 -19.00
CA SER A 280 4.01 -7.14 -19.19
C SER A 280 3.55 -7.21 -20.64
N THR A 281 3.53 -8.40 -21.24
CA THR A 281 2.98 -8.61 -22.60
C THR A 281 1.54 -8.13 -22.70
N LEU A 282 0.74 -8.29 -21.63
CA LEU A 282 -0.62 -7.77 -21.58
C LEU A 282 -0.64 -6.24 -21.73
N ALA A 283 0.23 -5.54 -21.01
CA ALA A 283 0.33 -4.08 -21.12
C ALA A 283 0.75 -3.62 -22.52
N LEU A 284 1.52 -4.42 -23.27
CA LEU A 284 1.86 -4.11 -24.65
C LEU A 284 0.64 -4.20 -25.59
N TYR A 285 -0.28 -5.13 -25.34
CA TYR A 285 -1.55 -5.21 -26.06
C TYR A 285 -2.50 -4.10 -25.64
N GLU A 286 -2.66 -3.87 -24.32
CA GLU A 286 -3.51 -2.82 -23.77
C GLU A 286 -3.08 -1.42 -24.24
N THR A 287 -1.78 -1.17 -24.42
CA THR A 287 -1.26 0.10 -24.95
C THR A 287 -1.23 0.17 -26.48
N GLY A 288 -1.71 -0.87 -27.17
CA GLY A 288 -1.72 -0.94 -28.63
C GLY A 288 -0.32 -0.90 -29.26
N LEU A 289 0.70 -1.31 -28.52
CA LEU A 289 2.07 -1.48 -29.04
C LEU A 289 2.19 -2.80 -29.81
N LEU A 290 1.30 -3.75 -29.54
CA LEU A 290 1.13 -4.99 -30.29
C LEU A 290 -0.26 -5.04 -30.92
N PRO A 291 -0.44 -5.80 -32.02
CA PRO A 291 -1.75 -5.98 -32.67
C PRO A 291 -2.77 -6.62 -31.73
N ALA A 292 -3.98 -6.09 -31.71
CA ALA A 292 -5.07 -6.62 -30.89
C ALA A 292 -5.42 -8.07 -31.29
N GLU A 293 -5.43 -8.37 -32.59
CA GLU A 293 -5.76 -9.70 -33.13
C GLU A 293 -4.88 -10.82 -32.55
N ASP A 294 -3.60 -10.55 -32.28
CA ASP A 294 -2.68 -11.53 -31.68
C ASP A 294 -3.11 -11.90 -30.25
N TYR A 295 -3.59 -10.92 -29.47
CA TYR A 295 -4.14 -11.16 -28.13
C TYR A 295 -5.43 -11.98 -28.20
N ILE A 296 -6.29 -11.68 -29.17
CA ILE A 296 -7.53 -12.40 -29.42
C ILE A 296 -7.25 -13.88 -29.71
N GLU A 297 -6.34 -14.16 -30.64
CA GLU A 297 -5.95 -15.53 -30.98
C GLU A 297 -5.34 -16.26 -29.77
N LEU A 298 -4.53 -15.55 -28.96
CA LEU A 298 -3.94 -16.07 -27.74
C LEU A 298 -5.03 -16.54 -26.76
N MET A 299 -6.05 -15.72 -26.52
CA MET A 299 -7.15 -16.02 -25.59
C MET A 299 -8.05 -17.14 -26.11
N ASP A 300 -8.41 -17.13 -27.39
CA ASP A 300 -9.23 -18.19 -28.01
C ASP A 300 -8.56 -19.57 -27.87
N ARG A 301 -7.23 -19.63 -28.01
CA ARG A 301 -6.46 -20.86 -27.82
C ARG A 301 -6.41 -21.31 -26.36
N LEU A 302 -6.31 -20.36 -25.42
CA LEU A 302 -6.36 -20.66 -23.98
C LEU A 302 -7.73 -21.21 -23.58
N ASP A 303 -8.82 -20.61 -24.06
CA ASP A 303 -10.19 -21.10 -23.86
C ASP A 303 -10.40 -22.50 -24.44
N ALA A 304 -9.77 -22.77 -25.60
CA ALA A 304 -9.76 -24.10 -26.21
C ALA A 304 -8.91 -25.14 -25.43
N GLY A 305 -8.20 -24.71 -24.37
CA GLY A 305 -7.33 -25.56 -23.55
C GLY A 305 -6.03 -25.97 -24.25
N GLU A 306 -5.59 -25.20 -25.26
CA GLU A 306 -4.37 -25.45 -26.00
C GLU A 306 -3.12 -24.96 -25.24
N GLU A 307 -1.97 -25.56 -25.53
CA GLU A 307 -0.69 -25.04 -25.03
C GLU A 307 -0.31 -23.80 -25.85
N VAL A 308 0.00 -22.72 -25.16
CA VAL A 308 0.27 -21.41 -25.77
C VAL A 308 1.71 -20.99 -25.46
N GLU A 309 2.45 -20.63 -26.51
CA GLU A 309 3.80 -20.07 -26.41
C GLU A 309 3.73 -18.56 -26.64
N THR A 310 4.28 -17.77 -25.71
CA THR A 310 4.40 -16.31 -25.83
C THR A 310 5.87 -15.96 -26.12
N PRO A 311 6.26 -15.74 -27.39
CA PRO A 311 7.64 -15.38 -27.71
C PRO A 311 7.99 -14.01 -27.12
N GLN A 312 9.27 -13.82 -26.78
CA GLN A 312 9.75 -12.50 -26.36
C GLN A 312 9.66 -11.52 -27.53
N VAL A 313 8.91 -10.44 -27.34
CA VAL A 313 8.84 -9.32 -28.29
C VAL A 313 9.85 -8.26 -27.88
N VAL A 314 10.54 -7.69 -28.87
CA VAL A 314 11.50 -6.60 -28.67
C VAL A 314 11.00 -5.41 -29.47
N LEU A 315 10.73 -4.31 -28.78
CA LEU A 315 10.31 -3.03 -29.36
C LEU A 315 11.48 -2.05 -29.32
N ASP A 316 11.63 -1.25 -30.38
CA ASP A 316 12.56 -0.12 -30.35
C ASP A 316 11.94 1.03 -29.53
N TYR A 317 12.76 1.74 -28.76
CA TYR A 317 12.25 2.83 -27.93
C TYR A 317 11.59 3.95 -28.73
N ASP A 318 12.02 4.15 -29.98
CA ASP A 318 11.43 5.15 -30.88
C ASP A 318 10.01 4.77 -31.33
N ASP A 319 9.63 3.49 -31.28
CA ASP A 319 8.27 3.02 -31.57
C ASP A 319 7.33 3.18 -30.36
N VAL A 320 7.91 3.29 -29.16
CA VAL A 320 7.17 3.52 -27.91
C VAL A 320 7.01 5.02 -27.64
N LEU A 321 8.07 5.79 -27.85
CA LEU A 321 8.04 7.25 -27.67
C LEU A 321 7.12 7.90 -28.69
N GLY A 322 6.28 8.82 -28.22
CA GLY A 322 5.31 9.50 -29.06
C GLY A 322 4.07 8.67 -29.39
N LYS A 323 3.94 7.45 -28.85
CA LYS A 323 2.68 6.70 -28.89
C LYS A 323 1.58 7.56 -28.25
N THR A 324 0.53 7.80 -29.01
CA THR A 324 -0.64 8.56 -28.58
C THR A 324 -1.69 7.62 -28.01
N LEU A 325 -2.29 8.01 -26.88
CA LEU A 325 -3.51 7.43 -26.34
C LEU A 325 -4.53 8.56 -26.13
N TRP A 326 -5.80 8.23 -26.02
CA TRP A 326 -6.88 9.20 -25.84
C TRP A 326 -7.68 8.84 -24.60
N LEU A 327 -7.66 9.74 -23.62
CA LEU A 327 -8.39 9.57 -22.37
C LEU A 327 -9.73 10.31 -22.47
N LEU A 328 -10.80 9.58 -22.18
CA LEU A 328 -12.16 10.09 -22.12
C LEU A 328 -12.68 9.96 -20.68
N PRO A 329 -13.00 11.05 -19.97
CA PRO A 329 -13.71 10.97 -18.71
C PRO A 329 -15.03 10.22 -18.89
N VAL A 330 -15.41 9.34 -17.95
CA VAL A 330 -16.61 8.49 -18.09
C VAL A 330 -17.88 9.31 -18.33
N ALA A 331 -17.98 10.50 -17.74
CA ALA A 331 -19.10 11.43 -17.94
C ALA A 331 -19.28 11.89 -19.39
N GLU A 332 -18.22 11.87 -20.19
CA GLU A 332 -18.23 12.25 -21.60
C GLU A 332 -18.60 11.07 -22.52
N SER A 333 -18.78 9.87 -21.95
CA SER A 333 -19.30 8.67 -22.63
C SER A 333 -20.82 8.54 -22.56
N TYR A 334 -21.54 9.63 -22.25
CA TYR A 334 -23.00 9.68 -22.26
C TYR A 334 -23.52 10.54 -23.40
N GLU A 335 -24.67 10.16 -23.96
CA GLU A 335 -25.37 10.93 -25.00
C GLU A 335 -26.83 11.14 -24.61
N GLU A 336 -27.35 12.34 -24.87
CA GLU A 336 -28.75 12.68 -24.59
C GLU A 336 -29.65 12.24 -25.75
N HIS A 337 -30.67 11.46 -25.43
CA HIS A 337 -31.76 11.10 -26.31
C HIS A 337 -33.10 11.29 -25.59
N ASP A 338 -33.95 12.18 -26.09
CA ASP A 338 -35.29 12.48 -25.55
C ASP A 338 -35.32 12.83 -24.04
N GLY A 339 -34.31 13.56 -23.56
CA GLY A 339 -34.20 13.96 -22.16
C GLY A 339 -33.68 12.88 -21.21
N VAL A 340 -33.16 11.77 -21.75
CA VAL A 340 -32.51 10.68 -21.02
C VAL A 340 -31.08 10.51 -21.55
N TYR A 341 -30.12 10.29 -20.65
CA TYR A 341 -28.73 10.04 -21.01
C TYR A 341 -28.46 8.54 -21.07
N THR A 342 -27.89 8.08 -22.18
CA THR A 342 -27.47 6.68 -22.39
C THR A 342 -25.96 6.60 -22.48
N PHE A 343 -25.37 5.60 -21.82
CA PHE A 343 -23.95 5.30 -21.94
C PHE A 343 -23.65 4.74 -23.34
N VAL A 344 -22.60 5.23 -23.97
CA VAL A 344 -22.17 4.86 -25.33
C VAL A 344 -20.72 4.38 -25.37
N GLY A 345 -20.13 4.03 -24.22
CA GLY A 345 -18.73 3.61 -24.12
C GLY A 345 -18.37 2.30 -24.82
N GLU A 346 -19.37 1.50 -25.20
CA GLU A 346 -19.21 0.22 -25.90
C GLU A 346 -19.47 0.33 -27.42
N ASP A 347 -19.91 1.50 -27.90
CA ASP A 347 -20.20 1.72 -29.32
C ASP A 347 -18.95 2.32 -30.00
N GLU A 348 -18.25 1.47 -30.76
CA GLU A 348 -16.99 1.84 -31.44
C GLU A 348 -17.14 3.09 -32.32
N GLU A 349 -18.23 3.20 -33.09
CA GLU A 349 -18.44 4.36 -33.98
C GLU A 349 -18.63 5.64 -33.18
N LYS A 350 -19.40 5.58 -32.08
CA LYS A 350 -19.62 6.72 -31.20
C LYS A 350 -18.37 7.11 -30.42
N ILE A 351 -17.59 6.13 -29.95
CA ILE A 351 -16.34 6.41 -29.26
C ILE A 351 -15.34 7.08 -30.21
N GLU A 352 -15.18 6.58 -31.43
CA GLU A 352 -14.27 7.16 -32.42
C GLU A 352 -14.58 8.64 -32.69
N GLU A 353 -15.87 9.03 -32.76
CA GLU A 353 -16.27 10.45 -32.86
C GLU A 353 -15.83 11.28 -31.65
N ARG A 354 -15.93 10.71 -30.43
CA ARG A 354 -15.57 11.40 -29.18
C ARG A 354 -14.06 11.55 -29.00
N LEU A 355 -13.24 10.70 -29.63
CA LEU A 355 -11.79 10.78 -29.51
C LEU A 355 -11.20 12.07 -30.10
N GLU A 356 -11.89 12.75 -31.02
CA GLU A 356 -11.45 14.04 -31.57
C GLU A 356 -11.34 15.15 -30.50
N GLU A 357 -12.14 15.07 -29.44
CA GLU A 357 -12.16 16.04 -28.33
C GLU A 357 -11.63 15.45 -27.02
N ALA A 358 -11.19 14.18 -27.01
CA ALA A 358 -10.63 13.50 -25.85
C ALA A 358 -9.30 14.13 -25.39
N ILE A 359 -8.86 13.82 -24.18
CA ILE A 359 -7.55 14.26 -23.69
C ILE A 359 -6.48 13.41 -24.37
N GLU A 360 -5.70 14.04 -25.27
CA GLU A 360 -4.56 13.38 -25.89
C GLU A 360 -3.45 13.14 -24.86
N LEU A 361 -3.09 11.86 -24.70
CA LEU A 361 -1.96 11.40 -23.91
C LEU A 361 -0.82 11.00 -24.84
N THR A 362 0.42 11.36 -24.51
CA THR A 362 1.60 10.99 -25.28
C THR A 362 2.65 10.38 -24.37
N ILE A 363 3.18 9.22 -24.75
CA ILE A 363 4.33 8.63 -24.06
C ILE A 363 5.57 9.49 -24.36
N THR A 364 5.94 10.33 -23.40
CA THR A 364 7.04 11.31 -23.53
C THR A 364 8.38 10.79 -23.04
N GLY A 365 8.37 9.73 -22.22
CA GLY A 365 9.56 9.14 -21.65
C GLY A 365 9.38 7.70 -21.22
N VAL A 366 10.49 6.97 -21.19
CA VAL A 366 10.58 5.60 -20.71
C VAL A 366 11.54 5.58 -19.52
N VAL A 367 11.08 5.07 -18.39
CA VAL A 367 11.81 5.06 -17.12
C VAL A 367 11.96 3.65 -16.57
N ARG A 368 12.97 3.46 -15.73
CA ARG A 368 13.25 2.21 -15.02
C ARG A 368 13.71 2.51 -13.59
N PRO A 369 13.44 1.63 -12.59
CA PRO A 369 14.11 1.72 -11.30
C PRO A 369 15.62 1.93 -11.43
N ALA A 370 16.16 2.85 -10.63
CA ALA A 370 17.60 3.06 -10.53
C ALA A 370 18.27 1.84 -9.86
N GLU A 371 19.55 1.57 -10.19
CA GLU A 371 20.26 0.37 -9.71
C GLU A 371 20.32 0.25 -8.17
N ASP A 372 20.32 1.39 -7.46
CA ASP A 372 20.36 1.44 -6.00
C ASP A 372 18.97 1.61 -5.36
N ALA A 373 17.91 1.73 -6.16
CA ALA A 373 16.53 1.98 -5.69
C ALA A 373 15.80 0.65 -5.39
N ALA A 374 16.30 -0.09 -4.40
CA ALA A 374 15.80 -1.42 -4.03
C ALA A 374 14.31 -1.48 -3.62
N ASN A 375 13.65 -0.32 -3.45
CA ASN A 375 12.27 -0.19 -2.97
C ASN A 375 11.37 0.63 -3.90
N ALA A 376 11.79 0.90 -5.14
CA ALA A 376 10.99 1.65 -6.10
C ALA A 376 9.86 0.77 -6.67
N LEU A 377 8.64 0.91 -6.14
CA LEU A 377 7.45 0.16 -6.58
C LEU A 377 6.35 1.12 -7.03
N PHE A 378 6.55 1.76 -8.18
CA PHE A 378 5.45 2.34 -8.93
C PHE A 378 4.62 1.18 -9.48
N GLY A 379 3.40 1.02 -8.95
CA GLY A 379 2.55 -0.15 -9.20
C GLY A 379 1.82 -0.16 -10.53
N ALA A 380 2.05 0.85 -11.39
CA ALA A 380 1.42 0.97 -12.69
C ALA A 380 2.44 1.01 -13.82
N THR A 381 2.00 0.67 -15.03
CA THR A 381 2.86 0.65 -16.22
C THR A 381 3.00 2.03 -16.84
N ILE A 382 1.95 2.84 -16.80
CA ILE A 382 1.90 4.21 -17.31
C ILE A 382 1.71 5.17 -16.14
N GLY A 383 2.65 6.10 -15.98
CA GLY A 383 2.56 7.17 -14.99
C GLY A 383 2.06 8.47 -15.61
N TYR A 384 1.01 9.05 -15.03
CA TYR A 384 0.48 10.37 -15.40
C TYR A 384 0.65 11.40 -14.28
N THR A 385 0.60 12.69 -14.59
CA THR A 385 0.77 13.74 -13.58
C THR A 385 -0.55 14.11 -12.88
N TYR A 386 -0.49 14.63 -11.66
CA TYR A 386 -1.66 15.19 -10.94
C TYR A 386 -2.46 16.24 -11.76
N GLN A 387 -1.82 16.90 -12.72
CA GLN A 387 -2.49 17.84 -13.62
C GLN A 387 -3.54 17.15 -14.50
N LEU A 388 -3.32 15.89 -14.88
CA LEU A 388 -4.31 15.09 -15.58
C LEU A 388 -5.51 14.79 -14.69
N THR A 389 -5.28 14.46 -13.41
CA THR A 389 -6.35 14.30 -12.42
C THR A 389 -7.21 15.55 -12.29
N GLU A 390 -6.58 16.73 -12.18
CA GLU A 390 -7.31 18.01 -12.14
C GLU A 390 -8.14 18.23 -13.42
N GLU A 391 -7.56 17.97 -14.59
CA GLU A 391 -8.24 18.14 -15.88
C GLU A 391 -9.43 17.18 -16.03
N VAL A 392 -9.28 15.90 -15.65
CA VAL A 392 -10.36 14.91 -15.71
C VAL A 392 -11.50 15.28 -14.76
N ILE A 393 -11.20 15.72 -13.53
CA ILE A 393 -12.22 16.18 -12.59
C ILE A 393 -12.93 17.42 -13.15
N GLU A 394 -12.20 18.39 -13.70
CA GLU A 394 -12.77 19.61 -14.27
C GLU A 394 -13.65 19.33 -15.50
N ARG A 395 -13.23 18.43 -16.39
CA ARG A 395 -14.01 18.01 -17.57
C ARG A 395 -15.27 17.25 -17.15
N THR A 396 -15.15 16.31 -16.21
CA THR A 396 -16.28 15.57 -15.64
C THR A 396 -17.33 16.52 -15.08
N ASP A 397 -16.93 17.51 -14.28
CA ASP A 397 -17.84 18.48 -13.70
C ASP A 397 -18.55 19.37 -14.73
N LYS A 398 -17.93 19.60 -15.89
CA LYS A 398 -18.47 20.39 -17.00
C LYS A 398 -19.28 19.58 -18.01
N SER A 399 -19.20 18.25 -17.96
CA SER A 399 -19.89 17.35 -18.87
C SER A 399 -21.40 17.61 -18.89
N GLU A 400 -22.04 17.31 -20.02
CA GLU A 400 -23.46 17.60 -20.20
C GLU A 400 -24.33 16.79 -19.23
N VAL A 401 -24.03 15.50 -19.04
CA VAL A 401 -24.75 14.60 -18.13
C VAL A 401 -24.68 15.07 -16.68
N VAL A 402 -23.50 15.48 -16.20
CA VAL A 402 -23.32 15.98 -14.83
C VAL A 402 -24.04 17.31 -14.64
N ARG A 403 -23.95 18.21 -15.62
CA ARG A 403 -24.67 19.50 -15.56
C ARG A 403 -26.18 19.31 -15.58
N ALA A 404 -26.68 18.37 -16.38
CA ALA A 404 -28.09 18.01 -16.40
C ALA A 404 -28.53 17.46 -15.03
N GLN A 405 -27.76 16.53 -14.46
CA GLN A 405 -28.09 15.93 -13.16
C GLN A 405 -28.05 16.96 -12.03
N LYS A 406 -27.06 17.86 -12.01
CA LYS A 406 -26.97 18.96 -11.02
C LYS A 406 -28.09 20.00 -11.19
N ALA A 407 -28.68 20.14 -12.38
CA ALA A 407 -29.77 21.08 -12.63
C ALA A 407 -31.13 20.57 -12.13
N ASP A 408 -31.34 19.25 -12.07
CA ASP A 408 -32.55 18.62 -11.52
C ASP A 408 -32.19 17.52 -10.50
N PRO A 409 -31.90 17.89 -9.23
CA PRO A 409 -31.47 16.93 -8.21
C PRO A 409 -32.52 15.88 -7.82
N ASP A 410 -33.80 16.12 -8.14
CA ASP A 410 -34.90 15.22 -7.76
C ASP A 410 -35.13 14.12 -8.82
N ARG A 411 -34.52 14.25 -10.01
CA ARG A 411 -34.78 13.40 -11.16
C ARG A 411 -33.50 12.71 -11.65
N ASN A 412 -33.56 11.41 -11.84
CA ASN A 412 -32.52 10.63 -12.47
C ASN A 412 -32.50 10.93 -13.97
N VAL A 413 -31.37 11.45 -14.48
CA VAL A 413 -31.18 11.77 -15.90
C VAL A 413 -30.94 10.55 -16.79
N LEU A 414 -30.62 9.38 -16.22
CA LEU A 414 -30.44 8.10 -16.92
C LEU A 414 -31.74 7.35 -17.17
N THR A 415 -32.78 7.61 -16.37
CA THR A 415 -34.08 6.95 -16.52
C THR A 415 -35.21 7.94 -16.83
N GLY A 416 -35.00 9.23 -16.58
CA GLY A 416 -36.03 10.24 -16.67
C GLY A 416 -37.05 10.19 -15.53
N LEU A 417 -36.79 9.46 -14.44
CA LEU A 417 -37.72 9.28 -13.31
C LEU A 417 -37.23 9.97 -12.03
N ARG A 418 -38.07 10.09 -11.01
CA ARG A 418 -37.66 10.69 -9.72
C ARG A 418 -36.89 9.70 -8.85
N PHE A 419 -35.86 10.16 -8.14
CA PHE A 419 -35.11 9.34 -7.19
C PHE A 419 -35.94 8.89 -5.98
N ALA A 420 -36.72 9.81 -5.41
CA ALA A 420 -37.56 9.56 -4.25
C ALA A 420 -39.02 9.81 -4.61
N PRO A 421 -39.80 8.78 -5.01
CA PRO A 421 -41.21 8.95 -5.27
C PRO A 421 -41.94 9.33 -3.97
N ALA A 422 -42.78 10.35 -4.02
CA ALA A 422 -43.40 10.91 -2.81
C ALA A 422 -44.41 9.96 -2.12
N ASN A 423 -44.94 8.98 -2.86
CA ASN A 423 -45.91 7.99 -2.40
C ASN A 423 -46.09 6.88 -3.46
N ASP A 424 -46.85 5.85 -3.09
CA ASP A 424 -47.24 4.73 -3.96
C ASP A 424 -47.91 5.15 -5.28
N ALA A 425 -48.71 6.23 -5.28
CA ALA A 425 -49.35 6.70 -6.51
C ALA A 425 -48.32 7.31 -7.48
N GLN A 426 -47.23 7.89 -6.96
CA GLN A 426 -46.10 8.35 -7.77
C GLN A 426 -45.34 7.16 -8.38
N LYS A 427 -45.09 6.10 -7.60
CA LYS A 427 -44.49 4.85 -8.11
C LYS A 427 -45.32 4.26 -9.26
N GLU A 428 -46.64 4.25 -9.11
CA GLU A 428 -47.56 3.77 -10.15
C GLU A 428 -47.56 4.64 -11.41
N GLU A 429 -47.38 5.97 -11.27
CA GLU A 429 -47.27 6.89 -12.40
C GLU A 429 -45.93 6.69 -13.13
N ASP A 430 -44.83 6.60 -12.37
CA ASP A 430 -43.48 6.37 -12.89
C ASP A 430 -43.37 5.00 -13.59
N ALA A 431 -44.00 3.95 -13.04
CA ALA A 431 -44.06 2.64 -13.68
C ALA A 431 -44.81 2.65 -15.01
N ARG A 432 -45.91 3.42 -15.11
CA ARG A 432 -46.61 3.59 -16.39
C ARG A 432 -45.75 4.32 -17.41
N ALA A 433 -45.06 5.38 -17.00
CA ALA A 433 -44.16 6.13 -17.87
C ALA A 433 -43.02 5.25 -18.39
N TYR A 434 -42.42 4.42 -17.53
CA TYR A 434 -41.41 3.43 -17.92
C TYR A 434 -41.95 2.39 -18.92
N ILE A 435 -43.13 1.83 -18.68
CA ILE A 435 -43.72 0.83 -19.59
C ILE A 435 -44.06 1.43 -20.96
N GLU A 436 -44.35 2.74 -21.03
CA GLU A 436 -44.55 3.46 -22.29
C GLU A 436 -43.24 3.66 -23.08
N THR A 437 -42.07 3.67 -22.43
CA THR A 437 -40.78 3.76 -23.13
C THR A 437 -40.32 2.42 -23.71
N LEU A 438 -40.86 1.30 -23.22
CA LEU A 438 -40.46 -0.04 -23.67
C LEU A 438 -40.98 -0.38 -25.08
N ASN A 439 -40.11 -0.99 -25.89
CA ASN A 439 -40.47 -1.55 -27.19
C ASN A 439 -41.26 -2.86 -27.06
N LEU A 440 -41.74 -3.41 -28.19
CA LEU A 440 -42.61 -4.58 -28.20
C LEU A 440 -41.98 -5.81 -27.53
N SER A 441 -40.70 -6.07 -27.79
CA SER A 441 -39.97 -7.22 -27.25
C SER A 441 -39.67 -7.03 -25.76
N GLU A 442 -39.30 -5.83 -25.33
CA GLU A 442 -39.07 -5.49 -23.92
C GLU A 442 -40.36 -5.65 -23.09
N ARG A 443 -41.48 -5.20 -23.62
CA ARG A 443 -42.80 -5.38 -22.98
C ARG A 443 -43.18 -6.85 -22.88
N ALA A 444 -42.87 -7.65 -23.90
CA ALA A 444 -43.09 -9.09 -23.86
C ALA A 444 -42.19 -9.78 -22.82
N ALA A 445 -40.91 -9.39 -22.73
CA ALA A 445 -39.97 -9.90 -21.73
C ALA A 445 -40.40 -9.56 -20.29
N LEU A 446 -40.82 -8.31 -20.05
CA LEU A 446 -41.35 -7.88 -18.76
C LEU A 446 -42.58 -8.71 -18.34
N THR A 447 -43.45 -9.02 -19.30
CA THR A 447 -44.62 -9.89 -19.06
C THR A 447 -44.23 -11.30 -18.64
N MET A 448 -43.20 -11.87 -19.28
CA MET A 448 -42.71 -13.22 -18.94
C MET A 448 -42.12 -13.25 -17.54
N PHE A 449 -41.32 -12.23 -17.17
CA PHE A 449 -40.77 -12.14 -15.82
C PHE A 449 -41.88 -12.10 -14.76
N LEU A 450 -42.87 -11.22 -14.95
CA LEU A 450 -43.99 -11.08 -14.02
C LEU A 450 -44.83 -12.36 -13.88
N GLN A 451 -44.80 -13.26 -14.87
CA GLN A 451 -45.44 -14.57 -14.79
C GLN A 451 -44.58 -15.58 -14.03
N GLN A 452 -43.29 -15.62 -14.31
CA GLN A 452 -42.38 -16.57 -13.65
C GLN A 452 -42.30 -16.34 -12.14
N ASP A 453 -42.20 -15.08 -11.74
CA ASP A 453 -42.10 -14.68 -10.33
C ASP A 453 -43.40 -14.97 -9.56
N ARG A 454 -44.55 -14.88 -10.25
CA ARG A 454 -45.85 -15.23 -9.70
C ARG A 454 -46.03 -16.75 -9.53
N ASP A 455 -45.51 -17.55 -10.47
CA ASP A 455 -45.50 -19.01 -10.36
C ASP A 455 -44.60 -19.48 -9.20
N GLU A 456 -43.53 -18.73 -8.88
CA GLU A 456 -42.65 -18.99 -7.74
C GLU A 456 -43.34 -18.63 -6.39
N GLU A 457 -44.01 -17.47 -6.29
CA GLU A 457 -44.78 -17.08 -5.09
C GLU A 457 -45.94 -18.04 -4.78
N GLU A 458 -46.68 -18.50 -5.81
CA GLU A 458 -47.75 -19.50 -5.64
C GLU A 458 -47.17 -20.87 -5.19
N SER A 459 -45.91 -21.17 -5.49
CA SER A 459 -45.23 -22.40 -5.07
C SER A 459 -44.69 -22.35 -3.62
N GLU A 460 -44.31 -21.16 -3.14
CA GLU A 460 -43.86 -20.96 -1.75
C GLU A 460 -45.02 -20.96 -0.75
N GLU A 461 -46.18 -20.37 -1.09
CA GLU A 461 -47.39 -20.44 -0.26
C GLU A 461 -47.92 -21.88 -0.07
N GLU A 462 -47.68 -22.78 -1.02
CA GLU A 462 -48.00 -24.22 -0.86
C GLU A 462 -47.09 -24.94 0.16
N THR A 463 -45.93 -24.37 0.51
CA THR A 463 -44.97 -25.03 1.42
C THR A 463 -45.10 -24.63 2.90
N GLU A 464 -45.77 -23.52 3.22
CA GLU A 464 -45.95 -23.08 4.63
C GLU A 464 -46.98 -23.89 5.44
N ASP A 465 -47.86 -24.70 4.81
CA ASP A 465 -48.85 -25.55 5.52
C ASP A 465 -48.43 -27.03 5.70
N THR A 466 -47.12 -27.31 5.83
CA THR A 466 -46.64 -28.65 6.20
C THR A 466 -45.88 -28.67 7.53
N GLY A 467 -46.41 -27.96 8.52
CA GLY A 467 -46.05 -28.10 9.94
C GLY A 467 -46.78 -29.25 10.65
N SER A 468 -46.19 -30.44 10.65
CA SER A 468 -46.40 -31.56 11.61
C SER A 468 -47.60 -32.53 11.42
N ALA A 469 -47.21 -33.83 11.46
CA ALA A 469 -47.92 -35.02 11.98
C ALA A 469 -48.32 -36.13 10.98
N LEU A 470 -47.81 -37.34 11.27
CA LEU A 470 -48.20 -38.66 10.76
C LEU A 470 -49.72 -38.86 10.58
N SER A 471 -50.18 -39.41 9.43
CA SER A 471 -50.85 -40.73 9.30
C SER A 471 -51.65 -40.96 8.00
N VAL A 472 -51.46 -42.15 7.41
CA VAL A 472 -52.34 -43.06 6.61
C VAL A 472 -53.62 -42.53 5.89
N GLN A 473 -53.63 -42.71 4.54
CA GLN A 473 -54.72 -42.89 3.52
C GLN A 473 -56.23 -42.99 3.94
N PRO A 474 -57.22 -42.88 2.99
CA PRO A 474 -57.42 -41.97 1.84
C PRO A 474 -58.89 -41.45 1.70
N ALA A 475 -59.15 -40.60 0.68
CA ALA A 475 -60.44 -40.18 0.09
C ALA A 475 -61.24 -39.04 0.77
N GLU A 476 -61.51 -37.96 0.03
CA GLU A 476 -62.77 -37.72 -0.71
C GLU A 476 -62.65 -36.44 -1.55
N GLU A 477 -63.09 -36.52 -2.81
CA GLU A 477 -63.17 -35.44 -3.79
C GLU A 477 -64.08 -34.30 -3.29
N ALA A 478 -63.57 -33.06 -3.32
CA ALA A 478 -64.38 -31.86 -3.42
C ALA A 478 -63.83 -31.04 -4.59
N GLU A 479 -64.59 -31.01 -5.69
CA GLU A 479 -64.29 -30.24 -6.90
C GLU A 479 -64.18 -28.73 -6.57
N ILE A 480 -62.99 -28.18 -6.78
CA ILE A 480 -62.78 -26.74 -6.98
C ILE A 480 -62.45 -26.57 -8.46
N PRO A 481 -63.06 -25.61 -9.20
CA PRO A 481 -62.94 -25.55 -10.64
C PRO A 481 -61.49 -25.27 -11.04
N GLN A 482 -60.82 -26.26 -11.63
CA GLN A 482 -59.60 -26.04 -12.38
C GLN A 482 -59.94 -25.08 -13.52
N MET A 483 -59.44 -23.84 -13.46
CA MET A 483 -59.26 -23.07 -14.68
C MET A 483 -58.23 -23.83 -15.52
N PRO A 484 -58.53 -24.14 -16.78
CA PRO A 484 -57.56 -24.83 -17.62
C PRO A 484 -56.32 -23.94 -17.78
N PRO A 485 -55.10 -24.51 -17.84
CA PRO A 485 -53.93 -23.73 -18.23
C PRO A 485 -54.22 -23.16 -19.61
N GLY A 486 -54.39 -21.84 -19.67
CA GLY A 486 -54.54 -21.13 -20.93
C GLY A 486 -53.29 -21.36 -21.79
N PRO A 487 -53.42 -21.41 -23.12
CA PRO A 487 -52.25 -21.51 -23.97
C PRO A 487 -51.35 -20.29 -23.72
N MET A 488 -50.05 -20.52 -23.48
CA MET A 488 -49.03 -19.47 -23.51
C MET A 488 -49.27 -18.60 -24.75
N PRO A 489 -49.34 -17.26 -24.62
CA PRO A 489 -49.56 -16.40 -25.75
C PRO A 489 -48.40 -16.60 -26.72
N SER A 490 -48.65 -17.26 -27.85
CA SER A 490 -47.62 -17.53 -28.84
C SER A 490 -47.45 -16.29 -29.74
N GLY A 491 -46.77 -15.28 -29.21
CA GLY A 491 -46.37 -14.07 -29.93
C GLY A 491 -46.12 -12.87 -29.01
N GLU A 492 -45.06 -12.11 -29.29
CA GLU A 492 -44.68 -10.90 -28.54
C GLU A 492 -45.82 -9.88 -28.42
N GLU A 493 -46.64 -9.74 -29.46
CA GLU A 493 -47.83 -8.86 -29.45
C GLU A 493 -48.87 -9.27 -28.41
N ALA A 494 -49.05 -10.58 -28.17
CA ALA A 494 -50.03 -11.08 -27.22
C ALA A 494 -49.54 -10.94 -25.78
N LEU A 495 -48.22 -11.09 -25.55
CA LEU A 495 -47.59 -10.82 -24.27
C LEU A 495 -47.59 -9.32 -23.94
N ALA A 496 -47.25 -8.46 -24.89
CA ALA A 496 -47.31 -7.01 -24.69
C ALA A 496 -48.74 -6.51 -24.38
N GLN A 497 -49.78 -7.11 -24.97
CA GLN A 497 -51.18 -6.84 -24.60
C GLN A 497 -51.53 -7.38 -23.21
N GLN A 498 -50.93 -8.50 -22.80
CA GLN A 498 -51.14 -9.04 -21.47
C GLN A 498 -50.50 -8.15 -20.40
N LEU A 499 -49.36 -7.50 -20.69
CA LEU A 499 -48.79 -6.45 -19.84
C LEU A 499 -49.79 -5.33 -19.59
N ASP A 500 -50.49 -4.85 -20.62
CA ASP A 500 -51.50 -3.80 -20.49
C ASP A 500 -52.63 -4.20 -19.53
N VAL A 501 -53.02 -5.49 -19.53
CA VAL A 501 -54.05 -6.01 -18.61
C VAL A 501 -53.51 -6.16 -17.19
N LEU A 502 -52.29 -6.68 -17.02
CA LEU A 502 -51.67 -6.87 -15.71
C LEU A 502 -51.42 -5.53 -15.00
N THR A 503 -51.04 -4.50 -15.77
CA THR A 503 -50.75 -3.16 -15.27
C THR A 503 -51.99 -2.32 -14.96
N GLU A 504 -53.20 -2.85 -15.18
CA GLU A 504 -54.42 -2.29 -14.60
C GLU A 504 -54.45 -2.43 -13.07
N ASP A 505 -53.73 -3.43 -12.51
CA ASP A 505 -53.57 -3.59 -11.05
C ASP A 505 -52.45 -2.68 -10.51
N PRO A 506 -52.77 -1.74 -9.61
CA PRO A 506 -51.79 -0.88 -8.96
C PRO A 506 -50.67 -1.64 -8.23
N ALA A 507 -50.93 -2.86 -7.73
CA ALA A 507 -49.91 -3.67 -7.06
C ALA A 507 -48.84 -4.15 -8.03
N VAL A 508 -49.23 -4.53 -9.25
CA VAL A 508 -48.29 -4.93 -10.31
C VAL A 508 -47.44 -3.75 -10.75
N LEU A 509 -48.02 -2.56 -10.88
CA LEU A 509 -47.24 -1.34 -11.19
C LEU A 509 -46.21 -1.01 -10.11
N ARG A 510 -46.55 -1.16 -8.83
CA ARG A 510 -45.59 -0.94 -7.74
C ARG A 510 -44.50 -2.01 -7.72
N ARG A 511 -44.83 -3.26 -8.02
CA ARG A 511 -43.83 -4.34 -8.17
C ARG A 511 -42.89 -4.06 -9.33
N ILE A 512 -43.42 -3.69 -10.50
CA ILE A 512 -42.61 -3.28 -11.65
C ILE A 512 -41.70 -2.12 -11.25
N TYR A 513 -42.21 -1.16 -10.48
CA TYR A 513 -41.39 -0.08 -9.97
C TYR A 513 -40.24 -0.60 -9.09
N ASP A 514 -40.56 -1.37 -8.05
CA ASP A 514 -39.56 -1.81 -7.07
C ASP A 514 -38.52 -2.79 -7.67
N ASP A 515 -38.94 -3.64 -8.62
CA ASP A 515 -38.08 -4.70 -9.19
C ASP A 515 -37.31 -4.24 -10.44
N PHE A 516 -37.86 -3.31 -11.24
CA PHE A 516 -37.27 -2.90 -12.53
C PHE A 516 -36.90 -1.43 -12.59
N ILE A 517 -37.48 -0.62 -11.72
CA ILE A 517 -37.30 0.83 -11.70
C ILE A 517 -36.65 1.18 -10.37
N THR A 518 -35.40 0.79 -10.21
CA THR A 518 -34.57 1.39 -9.17
C THR A 518 -34.06 2.72 -9.74
N PRO A 519 -34.62 3.88 -9.33
CA PRO A 519 -34.17 5.15 -9.87
C PRO A 519 -32.77 5.52 -9.38
N GLY A 520 -32.10 4.69 -8.57
CA GLY A 520 -30.82 5.02 -7.95
C GLY A 520 -30.95 6.16 -6.93
N SER A 521 -29.84 6.83 -6.65
CA SER A 521 -29.83 8.09 -5.91
C SER A 521 -29.05 9.17 -6.66
N TYR A 522 -29.26 10.43 -6.26
CA TYR A 522 -28.54 11.56 -6.84
C TYR A 522 -27.02 11.40 -6.69
N GLU A 523 -26.57 11.06 -5.49
CA GLU A 523 -25.17 10.77 -5.19
C GLU A 523 -24.64 9.57 -5.99
N ASP A 524 -25.41 8.50 -6.16
CA ASP A 524 -24.99 7.34 -6.97
C ASP A 524 -24.78 7.75 -8.43
N ASN A 525 -25.70 8.53 -9.00
CA ASN A 525 -25.54 9.03 -10.36
C ASN A 525 -24.28 9.90 -10.52
N LEU A 526 -24.06 10.86 -9.60
CA LEU A 526 -22.85 11.68 -9.65
C LEU A 526 -21.58 10.82 -9.55
N LYS A 527 -21.59 9.79 -8.70
CA LYS A 527 -20.50 8.84 -8.57
C LYS A 527 -20.29 8.02 -9.85
N THR A 528 -21.37 7.54 -10.48
CA THR A 528 -21.33 6.83 -11.77
C THR A 528 -20.82 7.70 -12.91
N PHE A 529 -21.06 9.01 -12.85
CA PHE A 529 -20.47 9.97 -13.79
C PHE A 529 -19.02 10.34 -13.44
N GLY A 530 -18.44 9.80 -12.38
CA GLY A 530 -17.07 10.09 -11.98
C GLY A 530 -16.89 11.45 -11.28
N VAL A 531 -17.95 12.08 -10.77
CA VAL A 531 -17.85 13.36 -10.06
C VAL A 531 -17.10 13.18 -8.75
N ILE A 532 -16.03 13.97 -8.57
CA ILE A 532 -15.18 13.93 -7.39
C ILE A 532 -15.15 15.31 -6.74
N SER A 533 -15.30 15.34 -5.41
CA SER A 533 -15.07 16.54 -4.63
C SER A 533 -13.60 16.63 -4.22
N MET A 534 -12.96 17.77 -4.47
CA MET A 534 -11.59 18.06 -3.99
C MET A 534 -11.48 18.14 -2.46
N ASP A 535 -12.62 18.16 -1.75
CA ASP A 535 -12.65 18.09 -0.29
C ASP A 535 -12.72 16.64 0.21
N ALA A 536 -13.03 15.67 -0.65
CA ALA A 536 -13.20 14.25 -0.32
C ALA A 536 -12.24 13.37 -1.14
N PRO A 537 -10.96 13.25 -0.73
CA PRO A 537 -10.00 12.38 -1.41
C PRO A 537 -10.36 10.90 -1.21
N SER A 538 -9.96 10.05 -2.16
CA SER A 538 -10.13 8.59 -2.05
C SER A 538 -9.05 7.93 -1.20
N ALA A 539 -7.88 8.57 -1.10
CA ALA A 539 -6.85 8.18 -0.15
C ALA A 539 -5.98 9.38 0.28
N ILE A 540 -5.42 9.29 1.48
CA ILE A 540 -4.50 10.26 2.04
C ILE A 540 -3.18 9.54 2.35
N ARG A 541 -2.09 10.05 1.79
CA ARG A 541 -0.73 9.53 1.99
C ARG A 541 0.07 10.52 2.82
N LEU A 542 0.50 10.10 4.00
CA LEU A 542 1.30 10.91 4.92
C LEU A 542 2.76 10.44 4.85
N TYR A 543 3.63 11.30 4.32
CA TYR A 543 5.05 11.00 4.26
C TYR A 543 5.78 11.54 5.50
N THR A 544 6.74 10.77 5.98
CA THR A 544 7.54 11.08 7.17
C THR A 544 9.01 10.89 6.85
N ASP A 545 9.93 11.54 7.57
CA ASP A 545 11.37 11.39 7.30
C ASP A 545 12.05 10.32 8.18
N SER A 546 11.33 9.78 9.18
CA SER A 546 11.87 8.79 10.12
C SER A 546 10.76 7.95 10.76
N PHE A 547 11.12 6.80 11.33
CA PHE A 547 10.16 5.98 12.08
C PHE A 547 9.64 6.68 13.34
N GLU A 548 10.45 7.50 14.02
CA GLU A 548 9.99 8.27 15.19
C GLU A 548 8.90 9.28 14.78
N ALA A 549 9.06 9.92 13.62
CA ALA A 549 8.02 10.77 13.05
C ALA A 549 6.77 9.97 12.70
N LYS A 550 6.92 8.77 12.14
CA LYS A 550 5.80 7.86 11.85
C LYS A 550 5.00 7.46 13.10
N ASP A 551 5.68 7.18 14.21
CA ASP A 551 5.05 6.94 15.51
C ASP A 551 4.31 8.19 16.02
N GLY A 552 4.86 9.38 15.76
CA GLY A 552 4.23 10.66 16.03
C GLY A 552 2.94 10.88 15.22
N VAL A 553 2.95 10.56 13.93
CA VAL A 553 1.75 10.59 13.07
C VAL A 553 0.70 9.61 13.61
N SER A 554 1.10 8.39 13.94
CA SER A 554 0.19 7.38 14.51
C SER A 554 -0.47 7.86 15.81
N SER A 555 0.33 8.47 16.69
CA SER A 555 -0.16 9.06 17.95
C SER A 555 -1.12 10.22 17.71
N ALA A 556 -0.89 11.04 16.68
CA ALA A 556 -1.78 12.14 16.31
C ALA A 556 -3.11 11.65 15.75
N ILE A 557 -3.12 10.57 14.96
CA ILE A 557 -4.35 9.92 14.47
C ILE A 557 -5.14 9.32 15.65
N GLU A 558 -4.47 8.65 16.60
CA GLU A 558 -5.13 8.18 17.83
C GLU A 558 -5.77 9.31 18.63
N ASN A 559 -5.10 10.46 18.73
CA ASN A 559 -5.64 11.63 19.43
C ASN A 559 -6.85 12.21 18.71
N TYR A 560 -6.82 12.30 17.38
CA TYR A 560 -7.97 12.67 16.56
C TYR A 560 -9.16 11.73 16.83
N ASN A 561 -8.93 10.41 16.77
CA ASN A 561 -9.95 9.37 16.99
C ASN A 561 -10.57 9.38 18.39
N ARG A 562 -9.84 9.88 19.41
CA ARG A 562 -10.39 10.04 20.77
C ARG A 562 -11.45 11.13 20.87
N THR A 563 -11.44 12.10 19.97
CA THR A 563 -12.39 13.22 19.93
C THR A 563 -13.41 13.14 18.81
N ALA A 564 -13.13 12.35 17.76
CA ALA A 564 -14.03 12.09 16.65
C ALA A 564 -15.25 11.26 17.08
N GLU A 565 -16.37 11.44 16.38
CA GLU A 565 -17.53 10.53 16.49
C GLU A 565 -17.15 9.13 15.97
N GLU A 566 -17.96 8.12 16.29
CA GLU A 566 -17.62 6.72 15.97
C GLU A 566 -17.42 6.48 14.47
N ASP A 567 -18.28 7.09 13.65
CA ASP A 567 -18.26 7.02 12.19
C ASP A 567 -17.14 7.87 11.55
N ASP A 568 -16.55 8.81 12.31
CA ASP A 568 -15.49 9.72 11.84
C ASP A 568 -14.08 9.25 12.24
N ARG A 569 -13.97 8.09 12.89
CA ARG A 569 -12.67 7.55 13.30
C ARG A 569 -11.90 7.04 12.09
N ILE A 570 -10.62 7.33 12.09
CA ILE A 570 -9.68 6.90 11.06
C ILE A 570 -9.07 5.54 11.41
N VAL A 571 -9.27 4.57 10.52
CA VAL A 571 -8.64 3.27 10.52
C VAL A 571 -7.65 3.21 9.36
N TYR A 572 -6.44 2.70 9.63
CA TYR A 572 -5.39 2.53 8.63
C TYR A 572 -4.51 1.33 8.96
N ASN A 573 -3.83 0.81 7.94
CA ASN A 573 -2.93 -0.34 8.06
C ASN A 573 -1.47 0.09 7.83
N ASP A 574 -0.60 -0.07 8.84
CA ASP A 574 0.83 0.23 8.72
C ASP A 574 1.71 -1.02 8.61
N TYR A 575 1.72 -1.63 7.43
CA TYR A 575 2.52 -2.83 7.15
C TYR A 575 4.03 -2.60 7.33
N VAL A 576 4.53 -1.43 6.93
CA VAL A 576 5.96 -1.11 6.98
C VAL A 576 6.40 -0.81 8.40
N GLY A 577 5.59 -0.11 9.20
CA GLY A 577 5.85 0.08 10.62
C GLY A 577 5.97 -1.25 11.36
N LEU A 578 5.10 -2.22 11.06
CA LEU A 578 5.16 -3.57 11.64
C LEU A 578 6.45 -4.32 11.28
N LEU A 579 6.84 -4.31 10.00
CA LEU A 579 8.07 -4.95 9.54
C LEU A 579 9.32 -4.30 10.14
N MET A 580 9.38 -2.97 10.12
CA MET A 580 10.58 -2.22 10.53
C MET A 580 10.72 -2.12 12.04
N SER A 581 9.62 -2.11 12.81
CA SER A 581 9.68 -2.28 14.27
C SER A 581 10.37 -3.59 14.66
N SER A 582 10.13 -4.67 13.91
CA SER A 582 10.79 -5.95 14.14
C SER A 582 12.28 -5.88 13.84
N VAL A 583 12.69 -5.25 12.72
CA VAL A 583 14.09 -5.05 12.35
C VAL A 583 14.84 -4.21 13.40
N THR A 584 14.28 -3.06 13.78
CA THR A 584 14.86 -2.18 14.81
C THR A 584 15.01 -2.91 16.14
N THR A 585 14.02 -3.72 16.54
CA THR A 585 14.11 -4.54 17.75
C THR A 585 15.24 -5.55 17.67
N ILE A 586 15.39 -6.26 16.55
CA ILE A 586 16.48 -7.23 16.32
C ILE A 586 17.84 -6.54 16.39
N VAL A 587 18.01 -5.40 15.71
CA VAL A 587 19.24 -4.61 15.73
C VAL A 587 19.58 -4.16 17.15
N ASN A 588 18.62 -3.65 17.90
CA ASN A 588 18.81 -3.25 19.29
C ASN A 588 19.24 -4.42 20.18
N VAL A 589 18.62 -5.58 20.03
CA VAL A 589 19.00 -6.79 20.77
C VAL A 589 20.43 -7.21 20.45
N ILE A 590 20.82 -7.22 19.17
CA ILE A 590 22.19 -7.54 18.74
C ILE A 590 23.19 -6.54 19.35
N THR A 591 22.89 -5.24 19.29
CA THR A 591 23.71 -4.18 19.86
C THR A 591 23.90 -4.37 21.37
N TYR A 592 22.84 -4.65 22.12
CA TYR A 592 22.93 -4.90 23.56
C TYR A 592 23.73 -6.16 23.90
N VAL A 593 23.56 -7.25 23.14
CA VAL A 593 24.32 -8.49 23.32
C VAL A 593 25.81 -8.26 23.08
N LEU A 594 26.16 -7.51 22.03
CA LEU A 594 27.54 -7.14 21.74
C LEU A 594 28.14 -6.31 22.88
N ILE A 595 27.44 -5.26 23.33
CA ILE A 595 27.88 -4.42 24.45
C ILE A 595 28.13 -5.27 25.70
N ALA A 596 27.23 -6.20 26.02
CA ALA A 596 27.38 -7.12 27.15
C ALA A 596 28.63 -8.02 27.00
N PHE A 597 28.88 -8.56 25.80
CA PHE A 597 30.03 -9.42 25.53
C PHE A 597 31.36 -8.69 25.72
N VAL A 598 31.46 -7.43 25.27
CA VAL A 598 32.67 -6.63 25.49
C VAL A 598 32.81 -6.18 26.93
N ALA A 599 31.71 -5.87 27.63
CA ALA A 599 31.78 -5.61 29.07
C ALA A 599 32.38 -6.80 29.84
N VAL A 600 31.96 -8.03 29.52
CA VAL A 600 32.55 -9.25 30.09
C VAL A 600 34.03 -9.38 29.69
N SER A 601 34.37 -9.13 28.43
CA SER A 601 35.75 -9.19 27.93
C SER A 601 36.67 -8.19 28.64
N LEU A 602 36.18 -6.99 28.94
CA LEU A 602 36.90 -5.96 29.71
C LEU A 602 37.12 -6.38 31.16
N VAL A 603 36.11 -6.98 31.80
CA VAL A 603 36.25 -7.50 33.17
C VAL A 603 37.32 -8.61 33.20
N VAL A 604 37.26 -9.57 32.28
CA VAL A 604 38.25 -10.65 32.17
C VAL A 604 39.65 -10.09 31.90
N SER A 605 39.78 -9.13 30.99
CA SER A 605 41.03 -8.42 30.70
C SER A 605 41.60 -7.75 31.96
N SER A 606 40.75 -7.04 32.72
CA SER A 606 41.17 -6.36 33.96
C SER A 606 41.66 -7.33 35.03
N ILE A 607 40.99 -8.47 35.21
CA ILE A 607 41.38 -9.53 36.14
C ILE A 607 42.70 -10.14 35.70
N MET A 608 42.87 -10.42 34.41
CA MET A 608 44.08 -10.99 33.85
C MET A 608 45.29 -10.06 34.06
N ILE A 609 45.13 -8.76 33.80
CA ILE A 609 46.14 -7.74 34.09
C ILE A 609 46.47 -7.72 35.59
N GLY A 610 45.46 -7.79 36.46
CA GLY A 610 45.64 -7.83 37.91
C GLY A 610 46.46 -9.04 38.39
N ILE A 611 46.13 -10.23 37.90
CA ILE A 611 46.85 -11.48 38.22
C ILE A 611 48.29 -11.41 37.71
N ILE A 612 48.50 -11.01 36.46
CA ILE A 612 49.84 -10.92 35.86
C ILE A 612 50.69 -9.85 36.56
N THR A 613 50.07 -8.78 37.07
CA THR A 613 50.79 -7.73 37.81
C THR A 613 51.20 -8.22 39.20
N TYR A 614 50.38 -9.06 39.84
CA TYR A 614 50.65 -9.63 41.17
C TYR A 614 51.72 -10.74 41.16
N ILE A 615 51.76 -11.55 40.09
CA ILE A 615 52.75 -12.63 39.85
C ILE A 615 54.07 -12.05 39.30
#